data_AF-A0A7H9K7W1-F1
#
_entry.id   AF-A0A7H9K7W1-F1
#
_cell.length_a   1.000
_cell.length_b   1.000
_cell.length_c   1.000
_cell.angle_alpha   90.00
_cell.angle_beta   90.00
_cell.angle_gamma   90.00
#
_symmetry.space_group_name_H-M   'P 1'
#
loop_
_entity.id
_entity.type
_entity.pdbx_description
1 polymer ?
#
loop_
_entity_poly.entity_id
_entity_poly.type
_entity_poly.pdbx_seq_one_letter_code
_entity_poly.pdbx_strand_id
1 'polypeptide(L)'
;MTDDILTHPAMNTQPFQPSVGGTKPPDNEGYDIAIQDSLRREDIKVVVEDGPDMKLRLAEITAAANPLLAAASPLLCALAQMPRELAPAFVEHYRALLEREVRRYQTLCDQANLRREHVLAVRYCLCTSLDEAANNTTWGRRGVWAGKSLLVTFHGESEGGIKLFQIIGRLASSFQEHSDVLEIIYHILGLGFEGRYSVRPDGRKQLDDIRQQLLTQLVQRRDPVTPTLSPGFTGAVSGRMRRMRRVPVWLSAGIALLVMLTLFGLYSHRMNLATLTVQQHIDAIGKHLSPPPIPVHKLRLKILLANEIARGLLTVEEDDHHSRVIFRGDTMFIPGQKTVNDALRPVIDKAAREIARVGGAVTVTGHTDSQPIHSAELPSNQVLSEKRAAEVASLLTSGGVSANRIRVVGKGDTAPVADNSTKTGRAQNRRVEILVVE
;
A
#
# COMPACT_ATOMS: atom_id res chain seq x y z
N MET A 1 22.93 25.88 -12.47
CA MET A 1 22.54 24.46 -12.57
C MET A 1 23.42 23.71 -11.59
N THR A 2 22.99 23.28 -10.41
CA THR A 2 21.67 23.19 -9.79
C THR A 2 21.91 23.04 -8.29
N ASP A 3 21.16 23.82 -7.50
CA ASP A 3 20.84 23.50 -6.10
C ASP A 3 20.10 22.16 -6.04
N ASP A 4 20.35 21.35 -5.01
CA ASP A 4 19.35 20.39 -4.54
C ASP A 4 19.51 20.14 -3.04
N ILE A 5 18.68 20.88 -2.29
CA ILE A 5 18.44 20.72 -0.86
C ILE A 5 17.39 19.62 -0.69
N LEU A 6 17.74 18.57 0.05
CA LEU A 6 16.80 17.54 0.48
C LEU A 6 15.74 18.14 1.43
N THR A 7 14.50 18.05 0.97
CA THR A 7 13.27 18.48 1.61
C THR A 7 12.85 17.51 2.72
N HIS A 8 12.60 18.01 3.93
CA HIS A 8 11.85 17.29 4.96
C HIS A 8 10.34 17.47 4.72
N PRO A 9 9.50 16.43 4.92
CA PRO A 9 8.05 16.56 4.72
C PRO A 9 7.43 17.40 5.85
N ALA A 10 6.64 18.40 5.46
CA ALA A 10 5.89 19.26 6.37
C ALA A 10 4.87 18.44 7.18
N MET A 11 4.97 18.53 8.50
CA MET A 11 4.00 17.98 9.44
C MET A 11 2.79 18.94 9.44
N ASN A 12 1.68 18.49 8.85
CA ASN A 12 0.46 19.26 8.70
C ASN A 12 -0.31 19.30 10.03
N THR A 13 -0.12 20.35 10.83
CA THR A 13 -0.97 20.62 12.01
C THR A 13 -2.13 21.52 11.61
N GLN A 14 -3.26 20.92 11.27
CA GLN A 14 -4.52 21.65 11.18
C GLN A 14 -4.97 22.10 12.58
N PRO A 15 -5.34 23.37 12.77
CA PRO A 15 -5.98 23.82 14.00
C PRO A 15 -7.42 23.28 14.08
N PHE A 16 -7.80 22.84 15.28
CA PHE A 16 -9.13 22.33 15.60
C PHE A 16 -10.21 23.40 15.35
N GLN A 17 -11.16 23.15 14.45
CA GLN A 17 -12.35 23.97 14.26
C GLN A 17 -13.54 23.37 15.03
N PRO A 18 -14.17 24.09 15.97
CA PRO A 18 -15.43 23.67 16.55
C PRO A 18 -16.57 23.87 15.54
N SER A 19 -17.41 22.86 15.38
CA SER A 19 -18.58 22.85 14.50
C SER A 19 -19.62 23.87 14.95
N VAL A 20 -19.95 24.82 14.09
CA VAL A 20 -21.09 25.73 14.27
C VAL A 20 -22.37 24.99 13.86
N GLY A 21 -23.09 24.46 14.85
CA GLY A 21 -24.48 24.02 14.72
C GLY A 21 -25.35 24.93 15.57
N GLY A 22 -26.22 25.72 14.94
CA GLY A 22 -26.99 26.77 15.59
C GLY A 22 -28.14 26.24 16.46
N THR A 23 -28.20 26.75 17.69
CA THR A 23 -29.45 27.04 18.41
C THR A 23 -29.16 28.16 19.42
N LYS A 24 -29.96 29.22 19.37
CA LYS A 24 -29.86 30.47 20.15
C LYS A 24 -29.99 30.20 21.67
N PRO A 25 -29.05 30.66 22.53
CA PRO A 25 -29.26 30.66 23.99
C PRO A 25 -29.91 31.99 24.46
N PRO A 26 -30.62 31.98 25.60
CA PRO A 26 -31.46 33.08 26.05
C PRO A 26 -30.66 34.23 26.68
N ASP A 27 -31.30 35.40 26.73
CA ASP A 27 -30.76 36.71 27.10
C ASP A 27 -30.14 36.71 28.51
N ASN A 28 -28.85 37.06 28.59
CA ASN A 28 -28.02 36.94 29.80
C ASN A 28 -27.48 38.31 30.26
N GLU A 29 -28.32 39.35 30.23
CA GLU A 29 -27.95 40.73 30.64
C GLU A 29 -27.67 40.88 32.15
N GLY A 30 -27.97 39.87 32.98
CA GLY A 30 -27.73 39.90 34.42
C GLY A 30 -26.33 39.45 34.86
N TYR A 31 -25.56 38.79 33.99
CA TYR A 31 -24.28 38.17 34.39
C TYR A 31 -23.08 39.13 34.24
N ASP A 32 -23.12 40.04 33.28
CA ASP A 32 -22.01 40.96 32.99
C ASP A 32 -21.86 42.10 34.02
N ILE A 33 -22.95 42.49 34.68
CA ILE A 33 -22.93 43.55 35.71
C ILE A 33 -22.25 43.07 37.00
N ALA A 34 -22.44 41.79 37.37
CA ALA A 34 -21.81 41.20 38.55
C ALA A 34 -20.29 41.03 38.40
N ILE A 35 -19.79 40.79 37.18
CA ILE A 35 -18.35 40.64 36.93
C ILE A 35 -17.65 42.02 36.94
N GLN A 36 -18.28 43.07 36.41
CA GLN A 36 -17.65 44.39 36.39
C GLN A 36 -17.52 45.04 37.77
N ASP A 37 -18.47 44.78 38.69
CA ASP A 37 -18.40 45.34 40.05
C ASP A 37 -17.34 44.63 40.93
N SER A 38 -17.06 43.34 40.66
CA SER A 38 -16.01 42.58 41.36
C SER A 38 -14.57 42.98 41.00
N LEU A 39 -14.38 43.72 39.89
CA LEU A 39 -13.08 44.20 39.44
C LEU A 39 -12.73 45.60 39.97
N ARG A 40 -13.65 46.23 40.74
CA ARG A 40 -13.47 47.59 41.23
C ARG A 40 -13.11 47.59 42.72
N ARG A 41 -11.80 47.66 42.99
CA ARG A 41 -11.17 47.88 44.30
C ARG A 41 -11.38 46.76 45.33
N GLU A 42 -10.62 45.69 45.17
CA GLU A 42 -9.91 45.14 46.32
C GLU A 42 -8.43 45.27 46.04
N ASP A 43 -7.71 45.98 46.92
CA ASP A 43 -6.26 46.00 46.93
C ASP A 43 -5.79 44.54 47.03
N ILE A 44 -5.40 43.93 45.90
CA ILE A 44 -4.79 42.60 45.87
C ILE A 44 -3.49 42.74 46.66
N LYS A 45 -3.59 42.43 47.96
CA LYS A 45 -2.46 42.34 48.86
C LYS A 45 -1.68 41.13 48.35
N VAL A 46 -0.64 41.38 47.56
CA VAL A 46 0.32 40.34 47.16
C VAL A 46 0.94 39.82 48.45
N VAL A 47 0.39 38.74 48.99
CA VAL A 47 0.96 38.02 50.12
C VAL A 47 2.15 37.28 49.55
N VAL A 48 3.33 37.89 49.69
CA VAL A 48 4.59 37.18 49.50
C VAL A 48 4.64 36.15 50.62
N GLU A 49 4.36 34.89 50.31
CA GLU A 49 4.53 33.80 51.28
C GLU A 49 5.96 33.89 51.85
N ASP A 50 6.08 33.91 53.17
CA ASP A 50 7.38 33.78 53.80
C ASP A 50 7.97 32.43 53.38
N GLY A 51 9.15 32.47 52.75
CA GLY A 51 9.87 31.26 52.34
C GLY A 51 10.09 30.29 53.51
N PRO A 52 10.53 29.05 53.22
CA PRO A 52 10.58 27.95 54.20
C PRO A 52 11.24 28.37 55.52
N ASP A 53 10.69 27.87 56.64
CA ASP A 53 11.13 28.17 58.00
C ASP A 53 12.67 28.09 58.11
N MET A 54 13.27 29.06 58.79
CA MET A 54 14.72 29.17 58.98
C MET A 54 15.31 27.87 59.55
N LYS A 55 14.56 27.19 60.43
CA LYS A 55 14.95 25.92 61.01
C LYS A 55 15.01 24.79 59.99
N LEU A 56 14.04 24.72 59.08
CA LEU A 56 14.01 23.72 58.02
C LEU A 56 15.19 23.94 57.06
N ARG A 57 15.42 25.19 56.65
CA ARG A 57 16.59 25.54 55.81
C ARG A 57 17.91 25.17 56.48
N LEU A 58 18.06 25.40 57.78
CA LEU A 58 19.27 25.00 58.52
C LEU A 58 19.45 23.48 58.53
N ALA A 59 18.37 22.71 58.71
CA ALA A 59 18.40 21.25 58.65
C ALA A 59 18.80 20.75 57.24
N GLU A 60 18.26 21.35 56.19
CA GLU A 60 18.64 21.03 54.79
C GLU A 60 20.11 21.35 54.51
N ILE A 61 20.60 22.51 54.97
CA ILE A 61 22.00 22.94 54.81
C ILE A 61 22.96 21.97 55.50
N THR A 62 22.65 21.58 56.74
CA THR A 62 23.51 20.68 57.52
C THR A 62 23.50 19.24 56.99
N ALA A 63 22.42 18.81 56.32
CA ALA A 63 22.32 17.50 55.69
C ALA A 63 22.91 17.44 54.27
N ALA A 64 23.16 18.58 53.62
CA ALA A 64 23.62 18.63 52.24
C ALA A 64 25.08 18.21 52.08
N ALA A 65 25.39 17.56 50.96
CA ALA A 65 26.77 17.21 50.60
C ALA A 65 27.68 18.44 50.45
N ASN A 66 27.12 19.56 49.95
CA ASN A 66 27.76 20.87 49.92
C ASN A 66 26.84 21.86 50.67
N PRO A 67 27.09 22.11 51.98
CA PRO A 67 26.28 23.02 52.79
C PRO A 67 26.25 24.46 52.27
N LEU A 68 27.36 24.95 51.71
CA LEU A 68 27.44 26.31 51.16
C LEU A 68 26.54 26.45 49.92
N LEU A 69 26.50 25.43 49.07
CA LEU A 69 25.63 25.41 47.89
C LEU A 69 24.15 25.38 48.29
N ALA A 70 23.79 24.53 49.25
CA ALA A 70 22.42 24.48 49.79
C ALA A 70 22.00 25.84 50.36
N ALA A 71 22.88 26.50 51.11
CA ALA A 71 22.61 27.83 51.68
C ALA A 71 22.45 28.90 50.59
N ALA A 72 23.28 28.84 49.53
CA ALA A 72 23.28 29.78 48.41
C ALA A 72 22.13 29.55 47.41
N SER A 73 21.45 28.40 47.45
CA SER A 73 20.47 27.98 46.45
C SER A 73 19.41 29.03 46.13
N PRO A 74 18.78 29.74 47.10
CA PRO A 74 17.77 30.76 46.76
C PRO A 74 18.34 31.94 45.98
N LEU A 75 19.59 32.34 46.28
CA LEU A 75 20.27 33.42 45.55
C LEU A 75 20.69 32.98 44.14
N LEU A 76 21.10 31.71 43.98
CA LEU A 76 21.36 31.13 42.65
C LEU A 76 20.07 31.00 41.82
N CYS A 77 18.95 30.64 42.44
CA CYS A 77 17.64 30.66 41.78
C CYS A 77 17.25 32.07 41.36
N ALA A 78 17.45 33.07 42.22
CA ALA A 78 17.20 34.47 41.89
C ALA A 78 18.09 34.98 40.75
N LEU A 79 19.35 34.52 40.69
CA LEU A 79 20.25 34.79 39.57
C LEU A 79 19.72 34.17 38.27
N ALA A 80 19.30 32.91 38.30
CA ALA A 80 18.75 32.19 37.16
C ALA A 80 17.42 32.77 36.65
N GLN A 81 16.59 33.30 37.56
CA GLN A 81 15.25 33.82 37.30
C GLN A 81 15.20 35.36 37.32
N MET A 82 16.33 36.03 37.07
CA MET A 82 16.40 37.49 37.10
C MET A 82 15.33 38.10 36.16
N PRO A 83 14.40 38.93 36.66
CA PRO A 83 13.31 39.47 35.84
C PRO A 83 13.85 40.29 34.67
N ARG A 84 13.41 39.98 33.44
CA ARG A 84 13.79 40.77 32.25
C ARG A 84 13.21 42.18 32.30
N GLU A 85 11.99 42.29 32.82
CA GLU A 85 11.26 43.53 33.00
C GLU A 85 10.79 43.62 34.45
N LEU A 86 10.90 44.82 35.04
CA LEU A 86 10.45 45.09 36.40
C LEU A 86 9.99 46.55 36.45
N ALA A 87 8.77 46.79 36.95
CA ALA A 87 8.26 48.16 37.03
C ALA A 87 9.10 48.97 38.04
N PRO A 88 9.36 50.28 37.80
CA PRO A 88 10.26 51.08 38.63
C PRO A 88 9.95 51.07 40.14
N ALA A 89 8.66 51.00 40.50
CA ALA A 89 8.22 50.94 41.90
C ALA A 89 8.64 49.65 42.64
N PHE A 90 8.87 48.55 41.91
CA PHE A 90 9.26 47.26 42.49
C PHE A 90 10.77 47.02 42.50
N VAL A 91 11.58 47.84 41.80
CA VAL A 91 13.04 47.67 41.75
C VAL A 91 13.66 47.71 43.15
N GLU A 92 13.26 48.70 43.97
CA GLU A 92 13.78 48.82 45.35
C GLU A 92 13.29 47.68 46.24
N HIS A 93 12.05 47.22 46.06
CA HIS A 93 11.50 46.08 46.80
C HIS A 93 12.24 44.78 46.46
N TYR A 94 12.54 44.55 45.19
CA TYR A 94 13.30 43.39 44.73
C TYR A 94 14.74 43.42 45.25
N ARG A 95 15.39 44.59 45.21
CA ARG A 95 16.72 44.79 45.81
C ARG A 95 16.71 44.49 47.31
N ALA A 96 15.74 45.02 48.05
CA ALA A 96 15.60 44.78 49.49
C ALA A 96 15.35 43.30 49.81
N LEU A 97 14.61 42.59 48.94
CA LEU A 97 14.40 41.14 49.06
C LEU A 97 15.73 40.38 48.92
N LEU A 98 16.54 40.70 47.90
CA LEU A 98 17.84 40.08 47.71
C LEU A 98 18.81 40.42 48.84
N GLU A 99 18.82 41.67 49.31
CA GLU A 99 19.61 42.07 50.47
C GLU A 99 19.24 41.25 51.72
N ARG A 100 17.93 41.06 51.97
CA ARG A 100 17.44 40.22 53.06
C ARG A 100 17.89 38.76 52.90
N GLU A 101 17.82 38.19 51.70
CA GLU A 101 18.27 36.81 51.46
C GLU A 101 19.79 36.66 51.60
N VAL A 102 20.60 37.66 51.23
CA VAL A 102 22.05 37.65 51.48
C VAL A 102 22.36 37.66 52.98
N ARG A 103 21.61 38.44 53.77
CA ARG A 103 21.74 38.41 55.24
C ARG A 103 21.31 37.06 55.82
N ARG A 104 20.22 36.46 55.32
CA ARG A 104 19.76 35.12 55.72
C ARG A 104 20.79 34.04 55.39
N TYR A 105 21.37 34.09 54.19
CA TYR A 105 22.48 33.20 53.79
C TYR A 105 23.62 33.24 54.82
N GLN A 106 24.05 34.44 55.21
CA GLN A 106 25.12 34.59 56.19
C GLN A 106 24.73 34.02 57.56
N THR A 107 23.55 34.38 58.08
CA THR A 107 23.06 33.87 59.37
C THR A 107 22.97 32.35 59.37
N LEU A 108 22.47 31.74 58.29
CA LEU A 108 22.38 30.28 58.16
C LEU A 108 23.76 29.62 58.11
N CYS A 109 24.71 30.21 57.39
CA CYS A 109 26.08 29.71 57.34
C CYS A 109 26.78 29.81 58.70
N ASP A 110 26.58 30.90 59.42
CA ASP A 110 27.11 31.11 60.77
C ASP A 110 26.51 30.07 61.75
N GLN A 111 25.18 29.82 61.67
CA GLN A 111 24.49 28.79 62.46
C GLN A 111 24.93 27.36 62.12
N ALA A 112 25.23 27.08 60.85
CA ALA A 112 25.77 25.81 60.40
C ALA A 112 27.28 25.65 60.66
N ASN A 113 27.92 26.63 61.33
CA ASN A 113 29.34 26.64 61.67
C ASN A 113 30.26 26.46 60.44
N LEU A 114 29.90 27.10 59.32
CA LEU A 114 30.69 27.06 58.09
C LEU A 114 31.89 28.01 58.15
N ARG A 115 32.97 27.67 57.45
CA ARG A 115 34.20 28.47 57.44
C ARG A 115 33.93 29.89 56.94
N ARG A 116 34.21 30.89 57.79
CA ARG A 116 33.95 32.31 57.50
C ARG A 116 34.57 32.80 56.19
N GLU A 117 35.79 32.36 55.89
CA GLU A 117 36.47 32.68 54.62
C GLU A 117 35.66 32.24 53.38
N HIS A 118 35.11 31.03 53.41
CA HIS A 118 34.29 30.48 52.33
C HIS A 118 32.97 31.22 52.22
N VAL A 119 32.33 31.49 53.36
CA VAL A 119 31.06 32.23 53.41
C VAL A 119 31.23 33.61 52.80
N LEU A 120 32.31 34.33 53.13
CA LEU A 120 32.61 35.65 52.58
C LEU A 120 32.95 35.61 51.08
N ALA A 121 33.71 34.61 50.63
CA ALA A 121 34.04 34.43 49.22
C ALA A 121 32.77 34.17 48.38
N VAL A 122 31.91 33.26 48.83
CA VAL A 122 30.64 32.96 48.16
C VAL A 122 29.72 34.17 48.17
N ARG A 123 29.59 34.87 49.30
CA ARG A 123 28.78 36.10 49.39
C ARG A 123 29.25 37.15 48.39
N TYR A 124 30.56 37.36 48.27
CA TYR A 124 31.16 38.26 47.29
C TYR A 124 30.78 37.85 45.85
N CYS A 125 30.93 36.56 45.52
CA CYS A 125 30.61 36.04 44.19
C CYS A 125 29.11 36.20 43.86
N LEU A 126 28.22 35.88 44.80
CA LEU A 126 26.77 36.02 44.63
C LEU A 126 26.38 37.48 44.44
N CYS A 127 26.84 38.40 45.30
CA CYS A 127 26.56 39.83 45.15
C CYS A 127 27.06 40.36 43.79
N THR A 128 28.27 40.00 43.39
CA THR A 128 28.85 40.41 42.10
C THR A 128 28.02 39.90 40.92
N SER A 129 27.62 38.62 40.94
CA SER A 129 26.86 38.02 39.85
C SER A 129 25.42 38.52 39.75
N LEU A 130 24.74 38.70 40.88
CA LEU A 130 23.40 39.30 40.94
C LEU A 130 23.41 40.75 40.46
N ASP A 131 24.43 41.52 40.85
CA ASP A 131 24.59 42.91 40.40
C ASP A 131 24.82 42.97 38.88
N GLU A 132 25.67 42.10 38.33
CA GLU A 132 25.90 42.02 36.88
C GLU A 132 24.64 41.62 36.12
N ALA A 133 23.92 40.60 36.59
CA ALA A 133 22.67 40.16 35.97
C ALA A 133 21.61 41.27 35.98
N ALA A 134 21.45 41.99 37.08
CA ALA A 134 20.56 43.15 37.15
C ALA A 134 21.01 44.29 36.22
N ASN A 135 22.32 44.62 36.18
CA ASN A 135 22.86 45.66 35.29
C ASN A 135 22.72 45.34 33.78
N ASN A 136 22.60 44.05 33.45
CA ASN A 136 22.32 43.58 32.10
C ASN A 136 20.83 43.73 31.70
N THR A 137 19.94 44.08 32.63
CA THR A 137 18.53 44.39 32.34
C THR A 137 18.31 45.87 32.03
N THR A 138 17.14 46.21 31.49
CA THR A 138 16.75 47.61 31.20
C THR A 138 16.50 48.42 32.48
N TRP A 139 15.98 47.78 33.53
CA TRP A 139 15.61 48.42 34.78
C TRP A 139 16.78 48.54 35.77
N GLY A 140 17.75 47.62 35.74
CA GLY A 140 18.90 47.64 36.66
C GLY A 140 20.02 48.59 36.23
N ARG A 141 20.18 48.83 34.91
CA ARG A 141 21.23 49.72 34.38
C ARG A 141 21.10 51.19 34.84
N ARG A 142 19.89 51.62 35.24
CA ARG A 142 19.59 53.00 35.64
C ARG A 142 18.85 53.00 36.97
N GLY A 143 19.04 54.05 37.77
CA GLY A 143 18.29 54.24 39.02
C GLY A 143 18.97 53.64 40.26
N VAL A 144 18.18 53.10 41.19
CA VAL A 144 18.63 52.78 42.55
C VAL A 144 19.71 51.68 42.59
N TRP A 145 19.64 50.73 41.65
CA TRP A 145 20.60 49.62 41.57
C TRP A 145 22.03 50.08 41.27
N ALA A 146 22.20 51.09 40.41
CA ALA A 146 23.51 51.64 40.05
C ALA A 146 24.23 52.33 41.22
N GLY A 147 23.48 52.91 42.17
CA GLY A 147 24.03 53.61 43.33
C GLY A 147 24.11 52.78 44.61
N LYS A 148 23.32 51.71 44.72
CA LYS A 148 23.19 50.86 45.91
C LYS A 148 23.23 49.38 45.56
N SER A 149 24.22 48.97 44.77
CA SER A 149 24.38 47.57 44.40
C SER A 149 24.62 46.69 45.63
N LEU A 150 24.35 45.39 45.52
CA LEU A 150 24.55 44.45 46.63
C LEU A 150 26.04 44.37 47.01
N LEU A 151 26.95 44.38 46.03
CA LEU A 151 28.38 44.35 46.26
C LEU A 151 28.87 45.58 47.04
N VAL A 152 28.39 46.77 46.68
CA VAL A 152 28.70 48.00 47.43
C VAL A 152 28.15 47.91 48.85
N THR A 153 26.92 47.40 49.01
CA THR A 153 26.26 47.29 50.32
C THR A 153 26.97 46.34 51.29
N PHE A 154 27.43 45.18 50.81
CA PHE A 154 28.01 44.14 51.67
C PHE A 154 29.54 44.14 51.74
N HIS A 155 30.21 44.67 50.71
CA HIS A 155 31.66 44.62 50.57
C HIS A 155 32.31 45.99 50.30
N GLY A 156 31.53 47.06 50.12
CA GLY A 156 32.06 48.41 49.91
C GLY A 156 32.79 48.57 48.55
N GLU A 157 32.54 47.68 47.60
CA GLU A 157 33.20 47.64 46.30
C GLU A 157 32.19 47.73 45.16
N SER A 158 32.52 48.45 44.09
CA SER A 158 31.68 48.59 42.89
C SER A 158 32.15 47.73 41.71
N GLU A 159 33.38 47.23 41.72
CA GLU A 159 33.99 46.50 40.60
C GLU A 159 34.34 45.04 40.96
N GLY A 160 33.34 44.17 41.05
CA GLY A 160 33.55 42.76 41.39
C GLY A 160 34.01 41.86 40.24
N GLY A 161 33.76 42.28 39.00
CA GLY A 161 33.92 41.46 37.79
C GLY A 161 35.35 40.94 37.53
N ILE A 162 36.37 41.64 38.03
CA ILE A 162 37.78 41.21 37.93
C ILE A 162 38.18 40.37 39.15
N LYS A 163 37.76 40.81 40.34
CA LYS A 163 38.15 40.19 41.61
C LYS A 163 37.58 38.78 41.75
N LEU A 164 36.39 38.51 41.22
CA LEU A 164 35.82 37.16 41.18
C LEU A 164 36.79 36.16 40.51
N PHE A 165 37.38 36.52 39.38
CA PHE A 165 38.35 35.64 38.71
C PHE A 165 39.71 35.56 39.43
N GLN A 166 40.10 36.59 40.18
CA GLN A 166 41.26 36.51 41.08
C GLN A 166 40.99 35.55 42.25
N ILE A 167 39.76 35.54 42.78
CA ILE A 167 39.31 34.59 43.80
C ILE A 167 39.38 33.17 43.22
N ILE A 168 38.85 32.93 42.01
CA ILE A 168 38.97 31.63 41.33
C ILE A 168 40.43 31.18 41.26
N GLY A 169 41.33 32.04 40.74
CA GLY A 169 42.74 31.70 40.61
C GLY A 169 43.42 31.36 41.94
N ARG A 170 43.07 32.09 43.01
CA ARG A 170 43.59 31.82 44.36
C ARG A 170 43.07 30.51 44.93
N LEU A 171 41.75 30.29 44.87
CA LEU A 171 41.11 29.10 45.44
C LEU A 171 41.46 27.82 44.65
N ALA A 172 41.66 27.93 43.34
CA ALA A 172 42.06 26.80 42.50
C ALA A 172 43.45 26.23 42.85
N SER A 173 44.32 27.02 43.49
CA SER A 173 45.63 26.53 43.97
C SER A 173 45.52 25.44 45.05
N SER A 174 44.45 25.50 45.86
CA SER A 174 44.15 24.55 46.93
C SER A 174 42.75 23.96 46.72
N PHE A 175 42.55 23.32 45.56
CA PHE A 175 41.24 22.86 45.10
C PHE A 175 40.51 21.97 46.12
N GLN A 176 41.20 21.02 46.76
CA GLN A 176 40.58 20.10 47.71
C GLN A 176 39.94 20.84 48.89
N GLU A 177 40.63 21.86 49.39
CA GLU A 177 40.18 22.68 50.50
C GLU A 177 38.99 23.58 50.11
N HIS A 178 39.03 24.16 48.91
CA HIS A 178 38.04 25.16 48.47
C HIS A 178 37.00 24.61 47.49
N SER A 179 36.90 23.28 47.37
CA SER A 179 36.05 22.60 46.39
C SER A 179 34.58 23.02 46.47
N ASP A 180 34.04 23.16 47.69
CA ASP A 180 32.65 23.56 47.90
C ASP A 180 32.34 24.99 47.39
N VAL A 181 33.31 25.91 47.51
CA VAL A 181 33.20 27.29 47.00
C VAL A 181 33.33 27.31 45.48
N LEU A 182 34.27 26.54 44.94
CA LEU A 182 34.51 26.43 43.50
C LEU A 182 33.32 25.80 42.77
N GLU A 183 32.59 24.90 43.42
CA GLU A 183 31.33 24.36 42.88
C GLU A 183 30.26 25.45 42.68
N ILE A 184 30.10 26.34 43.67
CA ILE A 184 29.15 27.45 43.56
C ILE A 184 29.58 28.42 42.46
N ILE A 185 30.87 28.70 42.35
CA ILE A 185 31.39 29.53 41.27
C ILE A 185 31.16 28.88 39.90
N TYR A 186 31.33 27.56 39.78
CA TYR A 186 30.98 26.81 38.56
C TYR A 186 29.50 27.02 38.19
N HIS A 187 28.58 26.98 39.16
CA HIS A 187 27.17 27.29 38.93
C HIS A 187 26.94 28.75 38.51
N ILE A 188 27.60 29.72 39.16
CA ILE A 188 27.50 31.15 38.79
C ILE A 188 27.95 31.38 37.34
N LEU A 189 29.06 30.78 36.92
CA LEU A 189 29.53 30.84 35.53
C LEU A 189 28.53 30.17 34.58
N GLY A 190 27.97 29.02 34.97
CA GLY A 190 26.94 28.32 34.19
C GLY A 190 25.62 29.09 34.06
N LEU A 191 25.32 30.00 35.00
CA LEU A 191 24.16 30.88 34.98
C LEU A 191 24.40 32.18 34.17
N GLY A 192 25.57 32.32 33.55
CA GLY A 192 25.85 33.40 32.60
C GLY A 192 26.62 34.59 33.16
N PHE A 193 27.33 34.42 34.28
CA PHE A 193 28.28 35.44 34.73
C PHE A 193 29.48 35.54 33.79
N GLU A 194 29.76 36.74 33.27
CA GLU A 194 30.85 36.99 32.32
C GLU A 194 31.97 37.84 32.94
N GLY A 195 31.64 38.79 33.82
CA GLY A 195 32.61 39.69 34.45
C GLY A 195 33.55 40.36 33.43
N ARG A 196 34.85 40.31 33.70
CA ARG A 196 35.89 40.91 32.83
C ARG A 196 35.96 40.33 31.41
N TYR A 197 35.32 39.19 31.15
CA TYR A 197 35.34 38.52 29.84
C TYR A 197 34.22 38.99 28.91
N SER A 198 33.22 39.72 29.42
CA SER A 198 32.13 40.28 28.60
C SER A 198 32.62 41.20 27.46
N VAL A 199 33.73 41.93 27.69
CA VAL A 199 34.30 42.91 26.75
C VAL A 199 35.44 42.36 25.90
N ARG A 200 35.87 41.11 26.11
CA ARG A 200 37.04 40.53 25.43
C ARG A 200 36.62 39.80 24.15
N PRO A 201 37.37 39.90 23.04
CA PRO A 201 37.03 39.23 21.77
C PRO A 201 36.83 37.71 21.90
N ASP A 202 37.71 37.03 22.65
CA ASP A 202 37.66 35.59 22.93
C ASP A 202 37.10 35.27 24.33
N GLY A 203 36.33 36.19 24.91
CA GLY A 203 35.89 36.10 26.30
C GLY A 203 35.08 34.84 26.61
N ARG A 204 34.10 34.52 25.76
CA ARG A 204 33.23 33.34 25.94
C ARG A 204 34.01 32.03 25.91
N LYS A 205 34.95 31.89 24.98
CA LYS A 205 35.81 30.69 24.92
C LYS A 205 36.64 30.54 26.19
N GLN A 206 37.23 31.63 26.68
CA GLN A 206 38.00 31.62 27.93
C GLN A 206 37.13 31.27 29.15
N LEU A 207 35.86 31.72 29.18
CA LEU A 207 34.91 31.33 30.23
C LEU A 207 34.56 29.84 30.17
N ASP A 208 34.32 29.31 28.97
CA ASP A 208 34.06 27.88 28.78
C ASP A 208 35.27 27.02 29.17
N ASP A 209 36.49 27.44 28.82
CA ASP A 209 37.73 26.76 29.21
C ASP A 209 37.87 26.71 30.75
N ILE A 210 37.64 27.84 31.43
CA ILE A 210 37.64 27.92 32.91
C ILE A 210 36.57 26.99 33.49
N ARG A 211 35.36 27.01 32.93
CA ARG A 211 34.24 26.19 33.40
C ARG A 211 34.50 24.69 33.22
N GLN A 212 35.09 24.29 32.09
CA GLN A 212 35.49 22.91 31.83
C GLN A 212 36.62 22.45 32.77
N GLN A 213 37.59 23.31 33.05
CA GLN A 213 38.65 23.01 34.02
C GLN A 213 38.08 22.78 35.43
N LEU A 214 37.19 23.66 35.90
CA LEU A 214 36.50 23.49 37.18
C LEU A 214 35.66 22.21 37.22
N LEU A 215 34.89 21.94 36.15
CA LEU A 215 34.08 20.71 36.06
C LEU A 215 34.94 19.46 36.15
N THR A 216 36.08 19.42 35.44
CA THR A 216 36.99 18.28 35.44
C THR A 216 37.52 18.00 36.84
N GLN A 217 37.92 19.05 37.56
CA GLN A 217 38.39 18.92 38.95
C GLN A 217 37.26 18.53 39.92
N LEU A 218 36.04 19.04 39.73
CA LEU A 218 34.87 18.70 40.56
C LEU A 218 34.41 17.26 40.37
N VAL A 219 34.39 16.76 39.12
CA VAL A 219 34.02 15.38 38.80
C VAL A 219 35.03 14.38 39.38
N GLN A 220 36.32 14.72 39.39
CA GLN A 220 37.36 13.86 39.98
C GLN A 220 37.18 13.66 41.50
N ARG A 221 36.53 14.60 42.21
CA ARG A 221 36.24 14.47 43.65
C ARG A 221 34.97 13.64 43.90
N ARG A 222 33.98 13.71 43.02
CA ARG A 222 32.69 13.04 43.23
C ARG A 222 32.80 11.55 42.93
N ASP A 223 32.12 10.77 43.76
CA ASP A 223 31.87 9.37 43.42
C ASP A 223 31.24 9.31 42.02
N PRO A 224 31.62 8.34 41.18
CA PRO A 224 31.07 8.20 39.85
C PRO A 224 29.54 8.13 39.96
N VAL A 225 28.86 9.18 39.51
CA VAL A 225 27.40 9.25 39.50
C VAL A 225 26.93 8.03 38.71
N THR A 226 26.30 7.09 39.41
CA THR A 226 25.79 5.88 38.78
C THR A 226 24.85 6.33 37.65
N PRO A 227 25.12 6.03 36.38
CA PRO A 227 24.34 6.52 35.25
C PRO A 227 22.89 6.03 35.27
N THR A 228 22.59 5.06 36.14
CA THR A 228 21.24 4.63 36.46
C THR A 228 20.54 5.69 37.32
N LEU A 229 19.68 6.50 36.68
CA LEU A 229 18.77 7.46 37.33
C LEU A 229 17.89 6.82 38.43
N SER A 230 17.72 5.50 38.40
CA SER A 230 17.13 4.72 39.48
C SER A 230 17.74 3.32 39.48
N PRO A 231 18.63 3.02 40.45
CA PRO A 231 19.27 1.71 40.59
C PRO A 231 18.29 0.57 40.89
N GLY A 232 17.02 0.88 41.17
CA GLY A 232 15.98 -0.07 41.53
C GLY A 232 14.63 0.21 40.88
N PHE A 233 14.57 0.89 39.73
CA PHE A 233 13.30 1.12 39.03
C PHE A 233 12.74 -0.19 38.47
N THR A 234 11.98 -0.90 39.30
CA THR A 234 10.90 -1.75 38.82
C THR A 234 9.78 -0.81 38.38
N GLY A 235 9.85 -0.35 37.14
CA GLY A 235 8.83 0.56 36.62
C GLY A 235 7.44 0.03 36.90
N ALA A 236 6.54 0.93 37.34
CA ALA A 236 5.11 0.62 37.40
C ALA A 236 4.76 -0.02 36.06
N VAL A 237 4.34 -1.30 36.11
CA VAL A 237 4.09 -2.11 34.93
C VAL A 237 3.11 -1.33 34.08
N SER A 238 3.63 -0.64 33.06
CA SER A 238 2.81 0.08 32.10
C SER A 238 1.69 -0.87 31.69
N GLY A 239 0.44 -0.45 31.97
CA GLY A 239 -0.75 -1.24 31.72
C GLY A 239 -0.63 -1.92 30.36
N ARG A 240 -1.00 -3.22 30.31
CA ARG A 240 -0.82 -4.20 29.22
C ARG A 240 -1.06 -3.67 27.78
N MET A 241 -0.22 -2.77 27.30
CA MET A 241 -0.25 -2.20 25.96
C MET A 241 1.19 -1.96 25.48
N ARG A 242 2.06 -2.94 25.71
CA ARG A 242 3.38 -3.01 25.04
C ARG A 242 3.77 -4.43 24.62
N ARG A 243 2.79 -5.30 24.39
CA ARG A 243 3.03 -6.67 23.87
C ARG A 243 2.61 -6.86 22.41
N MET A 244 2.31 -5.79 21.68
CA MET A 244 1.98 -5.88 20.25
C MET A 244 3.18 -5.64 19.32
N ARG A 245 4.36 -5.28 19.87
CA ARG A 245 5.60 -5.01 19.12
C ARG A 245 6.67 -6.12 19.20
N ARG A 246 6.30 -7.32 19.69
CA ARG A 246 7.18 -8.50 19.83
C ARG A 246 6.58 -9.78 19.25
N VAL A 247 5.59 -9.71 18.37
CA VAL A 247 5.19 -10.90 17.60
C VAL A 247 6.15 -10.98 16.42
N PRO A 248 7.00 -12.01 16.34
CA PRO A 248 7.86 -12.19 15.18
C PRO A 248 7.00 -12.25 13.91
N VAL A 249 7.42 -11.58 12.84
CA VAL A 249 6.66 -11.49 11.58
C VAL A 249 6.28 -12.88 11.04
N TRP A 250 7.13 -13.89 11.26
CA TRP A 250 6.85 -15.27 10.86
C TRP A 250 5.63 -15.88 11.57
N LEU A 251 5.35 -15.51 12.82
CA LEU A 251 4.21 -16.02 13.57
C LEU A 251 2.89 -15.40 13.05
N SER A 252 2.88 -14.09 12.79
CA SER A 252 1.72 -13.43 12.18
C SER A 252 1.48 -13.91 10.74
N ALA A 253 2.54 -14.15 9.96
CA ALA A 253 2.44 -14.71 8.62
C ALA A 253 1.91 -16.16 8.65
N GLY A 254 2.34 -16.97 9.62
CA GLY A 254 1.83 -18.33 9.82
C GLY A 254 0.34 -18.37 10.17
N ILE A 255 -0.10 -17.49 11.09
CA ILE A 255 -1.52 -17.37 11.45
C ILE A 255 -2.35 -16.90 10.24
N ALA A 256 -1.87 -15.90 9.50
CA ALA A 256 -2.56 -15.41 8.31
C ALA A 256 -2.68 -16.50 7.23
N LEU A 257 -1.64 -17.31 7.01
CA LEU A 257 -1.67 -18.45 6.09
C LEU A 257 -2.66 -19.52 6.55
N LEU A 258 -2.71 -19.82 7.85
CA LEU A 258 -3.65 -20.81 8.40
C LEU A 258 -5.11 -20.32 8.26
N VAL A 259 -5.37 -19.03 8.48
CA VAL A 259 -6.68 -18.42 8.25
C VAL A 259 -7.04 -18.47 6.76
N MET A 260 -6.10 -18.17 5.86
CA MET A 260 -6.34 -18.24 4.42
C MET A 260 -6.64 -19.68 3.97
N LEU A 261 -5.88 -20.68 4.42
CA LEU A 261 -6.09 -22.09 4.08
C LEU A 261 -7.40 -22.64 4.64
N THR A 262 -7.77 -22.25 5.87
CA THR A 262 -9.06 -22.67 6.46
C THR A 262 -10.24 -22.03 5.74
N LEU A 263 -10.17 -20.74 5.40
CA LEU A 263 -11.18 -20.08 4.57
C LEU A 263 -11.27 -20.74 3.19
N PHE A 264 -10.14 -20.98 2.52
CA PHE A 264 -10.10 -21.66 1.24
C PHE A 264 -10.73 -23.06 1.32
N GLY A 265 -10.38 -23.85 2.35
CA GLY A 265 -10.96 -25.18 2.56
C GLY A 265 -12.47 -25.12 2.81
N LEU A 266 -12.94 -24.19 3.63
CA LEU A 266 -14.38 -23.97 3.87
C LEU A 266 -15.12 -23.59 2.58
N TYR A 267 -14.59 -22.63 1.81
CA TYR A 267 -15.20 -22.21 0.55
C TYR A 267 -15.15 -23.32 -0.50
N SER A 268 -14.03 -24.03 -0.62
CA SER A 268 -13.88 -25.17 -1.52
C SER A 268 -14.87 -26.29 -1.17
N HIS A 269 -15.04 -26.61 0.12
CA HIS A 269 -16.02 -27.59 0.57
C HIS A 269 -17.46 -27.12 0.30
N ARG A 270 -17.79 -25.86 0.61
CA ARG A 270 -19.12 -25.30 0.31
C ARG A 270 -19.41 -25.30 -1.20
N MET A 271 -18.41 -24.97 -2.02
CA MET A 271 -18.53 -25.01 -3.47
C MET A 271 -18.72 -26.44 -3.97
N ASN A 272 -17.95 -27.41 -3.46
CA ASN A 272 -18.06 -28.81 -3.87
C ASN A 272 -19.43 -29.41 -3.51
N LEU A 273 -19.98 -29.05 -2.35
CA LEU A 273 -21.36 -29.41 -1.99
C LEU A 273 -22.40 -28.79 -2.95
N ALA A 274 -22.21 -27.55 -3.38
CA ALA A 274 -23.09 -26.91 -4.37
C ALA A 274 -22.90 -27.48 -5.79
N THR A 275 -21.69 -27.94 -6.14
CA THR A 275 -21.44 -28.63 -7.41
C THR A 275 -22.17 -29.97 -7.46
N LEU A 276 -22.21 -30.73 -6.36
CA LEU A 276 -22.94 -32.00 -6.29
C LEU A 276 -24.44 -31.83 -6.56
N THR A 277 -25.07 -30.77 -6.02
CA THR A 277 -26.50 -30.52 -6.27
C THR A 277 -26.76 -30.16 -7.74
N VAL A 278 -25.89 -29.36 -8.35
CA VAL A 278 -25.99 -29.02 -9.79
C VAL A 278 -25.76 -30.25 -10.66
N GLN A 279 -24.76 -31.08 -10.33
CA GLN A 279 -24.48 -32.33 -11.05
C GLN A 279 -25.70 -33.26 -11.01
N GLN A 280 -26.34 -33.41 -9.84
CA GLN A 280 -27.58 -34.19 -9.70
C GLN A 280 -28.72 -33.64 -10.55
N HIS A 281 -28.85 -32.31 -10.68
CA HIS A 281 -29.85 -31.70 -11.56
C HIS A 281 -29.52 -31.93 -13.04
N ILE A 282 -28.25 -31.84 -13.44
CA ILE A 282 -27.81 -32.13 -14.81
C ILE A 282 -28.05 -33.60 -15.16
N ASP A 283 -27.72 -34.52 -14.27
CA ASP A 283 -27.95 -35.96 -14.46
C ASP A 283 -29.44 -36.30 -14.52
N ALA A 284 -30.27 -35.63 -13.71
CA ALA A 284 -31.73 -35.77 -13.76
C ALA A 284 -32.30 -35.26 -15.09
N ILE A 285 -31.84 -34.10 -15.59
CA ILE A 285 -32.20 -33.60 -16.91
C ILE A 285 -31.77 -34.60 -17.99
N GLY A 286 -30.52 -35.09 -17.94
CA GLY A 286 -29.99 -36.07 -18.90
C GLY A 286 -30.79 -37.38 -18.95
N LYS A 287 -31.33 -37.85 -17.82
CA LYS A 287 -32.20 -39.05 -17.77
C LYS A 287 -33.62 -38.80 -18.31
N HIS A 288 -34.08 -37.55 -18.29
CA HIS A 288 -35.41 -37.15 -18.76
C HIS A 288 -35.43 -36.68 -20.22
N LEU A 289 -34.28 -36.50 -20.87
CA LEU A 289 -34.22 -36.32 -22.32
C LEU A 289 -34.34 -37.69 -23.00
N SER A 290 -35.36 -37.85 -23.85
CA SER A 290 -35.36 -38.90 -24.87
C SER A 290 -34.04 -38.83 -25.65
N PRO A 291 -33.42 -39.97 -26.03
CA PRO A 291 -32.16 -39.96 -26.76
C PRO A 291 -32.29 -39.04 -27.98
N PRO A 292 -31.27 -38.21 -28.27
CA PRO A 292 -31.31 -37.34 -29.43
C PRO A 292 -31.64 -38.19 -30.67
N PRO A 293 -32.52 -37.73 -31.58
CA PRO A 293 -32.74 -38.43 -32.84
C PRO A 293 -31.37 -38.61 -33.48
N ILE A 294 -31.03 -39.87 -33.80
CA ILE A 294 -29.78 -40.22 -34.49
C ILE A 294 -29.63 -39.26 -35.67
N PRO A 295 -28.51 -38.54 -35.83
CA PRO A 295 -28.34 -37.65 -36.96
C PRO A 295 -28.41 -38.48 -38.26
N VAL A 296 -29.50 -38.29 -39.01
CA VAL A 296 -29.62 -38.75 -40.39
C VAL A 296 -28.44 -38.17 -41.18
N HIS A 297 -27.68 -39.07 -41.81
CA HIS A 297 -26.48 -38.71 -42.57
C HIS A 297 -26.92 -37.93 -43.82
N LYS A 298 -26.83 -36.59 -43.78
CA LYS A 298 -27.05 -35.75 -44.96
C LYS A 298 -26.23 -36.29 -46.14
N LEU A 299 -26.87 -36.57 -47.27
CA LEU A 299 -26.21 -36.95 -48.52
C LEU A 299 -25.12 -35.91 -48.84
N ARG A 300 -23.86 -36.35 -48.84
CA ARG A 300 -22.68 -35.54 -49.21
C ARG A 300 -21.90 -36.23 -50.31
N LEU A 301 -22.60 -36.72 -51.33
CA LEU A 301 -22.02 -37.48 -52.43
C LEU A 301 -21.06 -36.61 -53.26
N LYS A 302 -21.31 -35.30 -53.35
CA LYS A 302 -20.42 -34.34 -54.03
C LYS A 302 -19.03 -34.27 -53.37
N ILE A 303 -18.96 -34.40 -52.05
CA ILE A 303 -17.69 -34.39 -51.30
C ILE A 303 -16.98 -35.74 -51.46
N LEU A 304 -17.71 -36.84 -51.37
CA LEU A 304 -17.13 -38.19 -51.38
C LEU A 304 -16.59 -38.61 -52.76
N LEU A 305 -17.15 -38.06 -53.84
CA LEU A 305 -16.75 -38.31 -55.23
C LEU A 305 -15.95 -37.16 -55.86
N ALA A 306 -15.44 -36.22 -55.04
CA ALA A 306 -14.74 -35.03 -55.51
C ALA A 306 -13.53 -35.34 -56.41
N ASN A 307 -12.80 -36.42 -56.14
CA ASN A 307 -11.65 -36.85 -56.94
C ASN A 307 -12.05 -37.32 -58.34
N GLU A 308 -13.20 -37.97 -58.47
CA GLU A 308 -13.73 -38.46 -59.74
C GLU A 308 -14.37 -37.34 -60.57
N ILE A 309 -14.96 -36.35 -59.89
CA ILE A 309 -15.42 -35.09 -60.50
C ILE A 309 -14.22 -34.31 -61.07
N ALA A 310 -13.13 -34.17 -60.30
CA ALA A 310 -11.92 -33.47 -60.74
C ALA A 310 -11.26 -34.11 -61.97
N ARG A 311 -11.40 -35.44 -62.13
CA ARG A 311 -10.93 -36.19 -63.31
C ARG A 311 -11.87 -36.11 -64.52
N GLY A 312 -13.00 -35.42 -64.40
CA GLY A 312 -13.98 -35.24 -65.47
C GLY A 312 -14.78 -36.50 -65.84
N LEU A 313 -14.77 -37.53 -64.98
CA LEU A 313 -15.39 -38.83 -65.25
C LEU A 313 -16.89 -38.86 -64.93
N LEU A 314 -17.33 -38.02 -64.00
CA LEU A 314 -18.72 -37.87 -63.59
C LEU A 314 -19.00 -36.43 -63.12
N THR A 315 -20.27 -36.04 -63.11
CA THR A 315 -20.74 -34.77 -62.53
C THR A 315 -21.82 -35.04 -61.50
N VAL A 316 -21.75 -34.38 -60.34
CA VAL A 316 -22.73 -34.52 -59.26
C VAL A 316 -23.45 -33.21 -59.05
N GLU A 317 -24.76 -33.24 -59.22
CA GLU A 317 -25.70 -32.19 -58.82
C GLU A 317 -26.34 -32.64 -57.51
N GLU A 318 -26.26 -31.83 -56.45
CA GLU A 318 -26.73 -32.20 -55.11
C GLU A 318 -27.52 -31.04 -54.52
N ASP A 319 -28.71 -31.36 -53.99
CA ASP A 319 -29.64 -30.47 -53.29
C ASP A 319 -30.04 -31.13 -51.95
N ASP A 320 -30.77 -30.41 -51.08
CA ASP A 320 -31.04 -30.81 -49.69
C ASP A 320 -31.73 -32.19 -49.54
N HIS A 321 -32.39 -32.70 -50.59
CA HIS A 321 -33.14 -33.97 -50.57
C HIS A 321 -32.84 -34.92 -51.74
N HIS A 322 -31.98 -34.51 -52.70
CA HIS A 322 -31.74 -35.28 -53.91
C HIS A 322 -30.27 -35.15 -54.35
N SER A 323 -29.61 -36.28 -54.61
CA SER A 323 -28.27 -36.31 -55.23
C SER A 323 -28.35 -36.99 -56.59
N ARG A 324 -28.03 -36.25 -57.65
CA ARG A 324 -28.00 -36.74 -59.04
C ARG A 324 -26.55 -36.87 -59.51
N VAL A 325 -26.14 -38.10 -59.78
CA VAL A 325 -24.84 -38.42 -60.38
C VAL A 325 -25.03 -38.70 -61.86
N ILE A 326 -24.36 -37.91 -62.71
CA ILE A 326 -24.46 -38.01 -64.16
C ILE A 326 -23.15 -38.55 -64.72
N PHE A 327 -23.25 -39.66 -65.44
CA PHE A 327 -22.14 -40.27 -66.17
C PHE A 327 -22.32 -40.04 -67.66
N ARG A 328 -21.25 -39.59 -68.32
CA ARG A 328 -21.23 -39.44 -69.78
C ARG A 328 -21.17 -40.81 -70.44
N GLY A 329 -22.04 -41.06 -71.41
CA GLY A 329 -22.21 -42.36 -72.05
C GLY A 329 -21.01 -42.76 -72.91
N ASP A 330 -20.29 -41.79 -73.48
CA ASP A 330 -19.10 -42.03 -74.32
C ASP A 330 -17.91 -42.60 -73.56
N THR A 331 -17.82 -42.30 -72.26
CA THR A 331 -16.79 -42.86 -71.38
C THR A 331 -17.28 -44.14 -70.69
N MET A 332 -18.59 -44.22 -70.39
CA MET A 332 -19.18 -45.34 -69.66
C MET A 332 -19.41 -46.59 -70.52
N PHE A 333 -19.79 -46.46 -71.79
CA PHE A 333 -20.11 -47.59 -72.65
C PHE A 333 -19.29 -47.55 -73.93
N ILE A 334 -18.90 -48.73 -74.41
CA ILE A 334 -18.33 -48.87 -75.75
C ILE A 334 -19.45 -48.57 -76.78
N PRO A 335 -19.18 -47.79 -77.85
CA PRO A 335 -20.18 -47.47 -78.88
C PRO A 335 -20.90 -48.72 -79.40
N GLY A 336 -22.23 -48.66 -79.47
CA GLY A 336 -23.07 -49.79 -79.92
C GLY A 336 -23.25 -50.94 -78.90
N GLN A 337 -22.60 -50.88 -77.73
CA GLN A 337 -22.70 -51.91 -76.71
C GLN A 337 -23.49 -51.46 -75.46
N LYS A 338 -24.01 -52.45 -74.73
CA LYS A 338 -24.70 -52.29 -73.43
C LYS A 338 -23.76 -52.45 -72.23
N THR A 339 -22.57 -53.02 -72.43
CA THR A 339 -21.60 -53.33 -71.37
C THR A 339 -20.80 -52.10 -70.98
N VAL A 340 -20.59 -51.91 -69.67
CA VAL A 340 -19.79 -50.81 -69.12
C VAL A 340 -18.30 -51.07 -69.37
N ASN A 341 -17.54 -50.02 -69.70
CA ASN A 341 -16.09 -50.08 -69.85
C ASN A 341 -15.41 -50.49 -68.53
N ASP A 342 -14.52 -51.50 -68.56
CA ASP A 342 -13.82 -52.00 -67.37
C ASP A 342 -13.06 -50.91 -66.61
N ALA A 343 -12.58 -49.87 -67.31
CA ALA A 343 -11.89 -48.73 -66.69
C ALA A 343 -12.78 -47.92 -65.72
N LEU A 344 -14.11 -47.93 -65.90
CA LEU A 344 -15.05 -47.20 -65.06
C LEU A 344 -15.70 -48.05 -63.94
N ARG A 345 -15.51 -49.37 -63.96
CA ARG A 345 -16.06 -50.27 -62.92
C ARG A 345 -15.62 -49.87 -61.50
N PRO A 346 -14.34 -49.54 -61.22
CA PRO A 346 -13.92 -49.12 -59.88
C PRO A 346 -14.59 -47.81 -59.40
N VAL A 347 -14.92 -46.92 -60.34
CA VAL A 347 -15.61 -45.65 -60.06
C VAL A 347 -17.07 -45.92 -59.70
N ILE A 348 -17.74 -46.80 -60.45
CA ILE A 348 -19.12 -47.20 -60.17
C ILE A 348 -19.20 -47.96 -58.85
N ASP A 349 -18.26 -48.87 -58.55
CA ASP A 349 -18.21 -49.59 -57.28
C ASP A 349 -18.01 -48.64 -56.09
N LYS A 350 -17.17 -47.61 -56.26
CA LYS A 350 -16.98 -46.59 -55.23
C LYS A 350 -18.26 -45.78 -55.02
N ALA A 351 -18.90 -45.33 -56.11
CA ALA A 351 -20.18 -44.63 -56.02
C ALA A 351 -21.26 -45.52 -55.36
N ALA A 352 -21.33 -46.80 -55.71
CA ALA A 352 -22.26 -47.78 -55.14
C ALA A 352 -22.07 -47.93 -53.62
N ARG A 353 -20.83 -48.04 -53.14
CA ARG A 353 -20.53 -48.14 -51.70
C ARG A 353 -20.96 -46.89 -50.94
N GLU A 354 -20.72 -45.71 -51.49
CA GLU A 354 -21.15 -44.47 -50.83
C GLU A 354 -22.68 -44.31 -50.86
N ILE A 355 -23.35 -44.66 -51.96
CA ILE A 355 -24.82 -44.67 -52.05
C ILE A 355 -25.44 -45.69 -51.07
N ALA A 356 -24.80 -46.86 -50.89
CA ALA A 356 -25.25 -47.87 -49.95
C ALA A 356 -25.17 -47.37 -48.50
N ARG A 357 -24.09 -46.67 -48.14
CA ARG A 357 -23.89 -46.07 -46.81
C ARG A 357 -24.88 -44.97 -46.48
N VAL A 358 -25.18 -44.12 -47.46
CA VAL A 358 -26.00 -42.93 -47.21
C VAL A 358 -27.49 -43.28 -47.10
N GLY A 359 -27.99 -44.27 -47.84
CA GLY A 359 -29.43 -44.59 -47.85
C GLY A 359 -30.20 -43.90 -48.97
N GLY A 360 -31.52 -44.09 -49.02
CA GLY A 360 -32.41 -43.50 -50.04
C GLY A 360 -32.81 -44.39 -51.23
N ALA A 361 -33.92 -44.08 -51.88
CA ALA A 361 -34.36 -44.72 -53.12
C ALA A 361 -33.49 -44.27 -54.31
N VAL A 362 -33.07 -45.20 -55.15
CA VAL A 362 -32.16 -44.98 -56.27
C VAL A 362 -32.91 -45.20 -57.58
N THR A 363 -32.89 -44.21 -58.48
CA THR A 363 -33.41 -44.35 -59.84
C THR A 363 -32.28 -44.20 -60.85
N VAL A 364 -32.04 -45.26 -61.63
CA VAL A 364 -31.04 -45.27 -62.71
C VAL A 364 -31.76 -45.04 -64.03
N THR A 365 -31.46 -43.91 -64.68
CA THR A 365 -32.08 -43.53 -65.95
C THR A 365 -31.05 -43.54 -67.09
N GLY A 366 -31.31 -44.33 -68.13
CA GLY A 366 -30.50 -44.37 -69.34
C GLY A 366 -31.03 -43.44 -70.42
N HIS A 367 -30.13 -42.72 -71.10
CA HIS A 367 -30.43 -41.86 -72.24
C HIS A 367 -29.53 -42.19 -73.43
N THR A 368 -30.08 -42.09 -74.64
CA THR A 368 -29.37 -42.23 -75.92
C THR A 368 -29.42 -40.92 -76.71
N ASP A 369 -28.66 -40.85 -77.80
CA ASP A 369 -28.81 -39.77 -78.78
C ASP A 369 -29.90 -40.11 -79.81
N SER A 370 -30.19 -39.16 -80.70
CA SER A 370 -31.20 -39.31 -81.75
C SER A 370 -30.75 -40.15 -82.96
N GLN A 371 -29.59 -40.85 -82.87
CA GLN A 371 -29.16 -41.73 -83.95
C GLN A 371 -29.91 -43.05 -83.80
N PRO A 372 -30.68 -43.49 -84.81
CA PRO A 372 -31.43 -44.72 -84.71
C PRO A 372 -30.47 -45.92 -84.68
N ILE A 373 -30.63 -46.78 -83.67
CA ILE A 373 -30.00 -48.09 -83.65
C ILE A 373 -31.00 -49.15 -84.08
N HIS A 374 -30.55 -50.11 -84.88
CA HIS A 374 -31.33 -51.29 -85.21
C HIS A 374 -30.40 -52.49 -85.35
N SER A 375 -30.42 -53.39 -84.37
CA SER A 375 -29.67 -54.64 -84.38
C SER A 375 -30.51 -55.76 -83.76
N ALA A 376 -30.18 -57.02 -84.04
CA ALA A 376 -30.92 -58.17 -83.52
C ALA A 376 -31.03 -58.19 -81.98
N GLU A 377 -30.04 -57.66 -81.27
CA GLU A 377 -30.03 -57.60 -79.79
C GLU A 377 -30.57 -56.28 -79.21
N LEU A 378 -30.54 -55.19 -79.99
CA LEU A 378 -30.94 -53.85 -79.59
C LEU A 378 -31.85 -53.26 -80.69
N PRO A 379 -33.16 -53.56 -80.67
CA PRO A 379 -34.09 -53.19 -81.74
C PRO A 379 -34.39 -51.68 -81.83
N SER A 380 -34.23 -50.94 -80.72
CA SER A 380 -34.50 -49.51 -80.64
C SER A 380 -33.68 -48.82 -79.56
N ASN A 381 -33.56 -47.49 -79.67
CA ASN A 381 -32.91 -46.62 -78.68
C ASN A 381 -33.53 -46.76 -77.28
N GLN A 382 -34.84 -46.99 -77.23
CA GLN A 382 -35.53 -47.28 -75.98
C GLN A 382 -34.95 -48.53 -75.29
N VAL A 383 -34.85 -49.65 -76.00
CA VAL A 383 -34.32 -50.91 -75.45
C VAL A 383 -32.83 -50.79 -75.07
N LEU A 384 -32.04 -50.04 -75.83
CA LEU A 384 -30.63 -49.78 -75.45
C LEU A 384 -30.52 -48.99 -74.15
N SER A 385 -31.33 -47.94 -74.01
CA SER A 385 -31.31 -47.12 -72.79
C SER A 385 -31.72 -47.92 -71.55
N GLU A 386 -32.72 -48.80 -71.66
CA GLU A 386 -33.17 -49.70 -70.59
C GLU A 386 -32.10 -50.72 -70.23
N LYS A 387 -31.48 -51.37 -71.22
CA LYS A 387 -30.42 -52.36 -70.99
C LYS A 387 -29.17 -51.75 -70.36
N ARG A 388 -28.78 -50.53 -70.76
CA ARG A 388 -27.66 -49.80 -70.14
C ARG A 388 -27.95 -49.41 -68.70
N ALA A 389 -29.16 -48.93 -68.42
CA ALA A 389 -29.58 -48.61 -67.07
C ALA A 389 -29.64 -49.88 -66.19
N ALA A 390 -30.07 -51.02 -66.75
CA ALA A 390 -30.09 -52.31 -66.06
C ALA A 390 -28.67 -52.82 -65.74
N GLU A 391 -27.72 -52.66 -66.66
CA GLU A 391 -26.31 -53.02 -66.43
C GLU A 391 -25.72 -52.21 -65.28
N VAL A 392 -25.93 -50.89 -65.27
CA VAL A 392 -25.47 -50.01 -64.17
C VAL A 392 -26.15 -50.39 -62.86
N ALA A 393 -27.45 -50.70 -62.87
CA ALA A 393 -28.17 -51.16 -61.68
C ALA A 393 -27.61 -52.47 -61.11
N SER A 394 -27.21 -53.41 -61.97
CA SER A 394 -26.55 -54.66 -61.56
C SER A 394 -25.20 -54.38 -60.88
N LEU A 395 -24.42 -53.44 -61.41
CA LEU A 395 -23.15 -53.01 -60.80
C LEU A 395 -23.37 -52.32 -59.45
N LEU A 396 -24.38 -51.45 -59.33
CA LEU A 396 -24.73 -50.81 -58.05
C LEU A 396 -25.16 -51.85 -57.01
N THR A 397 -25.91 -52.87 -57.43
CA THR A 397 -26.34 -53.97 -56.55
C THR A 397 -25.15 -54.77 -56.06
N SER A 398 -24.22 -55.09 -56.97
CA SER A 398 -22.96 -55.78 -56.66
C SER A 398 -22.07 -54.96 -55.70
N GLY A 399 -22.13 -53.63 -55.81
CA GLY A 399 -21.42 -52.69 -54.94
C GLY A 399 -22.08 -52.46 -53.57
N GLY A 400 -23.20 -53.14 -53.26
CA GLY A 400 -23.82 -53.15 -51.93
C GLY A 400 -25.13 -52.37 -51.80
N VAL A 401 -25.68 -51.80 -52.88
CA VAL A 401 -27.00 -51.15 -52.86
C VAL A 401 -28.09 -52.22 -52.94
N SER A 402 -29.04 -52.23 -52.00
CA SER A 402 -30.14 -53.21 -52.02
C SER A 402 -30.97 -53.10 -53.31
N ALA A 403 -31.22 -54.23 -53.99
CA ALA A 403 -31.99 -54.27 -55.23
C ALA A 403 -33.41 -53.66 -55.08
N ASN A 404 -34.02 -53.80 -53.89
CA ASN A 404 -35.34 -53.22 -53.60
C ASN A 404 -35.35 -51.68 -53.58
N ARG A 405 -34.17 -51.05 -53.52
CA ARG A 405 -34.03 -49.58 -53.56
C ARG A 405 -33.81 -49.07 -54.99
N ILE A 406 -33.52 -49.94 -55.96
CA ILE A 406 -33.12 -49.51 -57.31
C ILE A 406 -34.30 -49.64 -58.27
N ARG A 407 -34.62 -48.54 -58.94
CA ARG A 407 -35.56 -48.49 -60.06
C ARG A 407 -34.80 -48.18 -61.35
N VAL A 408 -35.03 -49.00 -62.37
CA VAL A 408 -34.41 -48.85 -63.69
C VAL A 408 -35.41 -48.20 -64.66
N VAL A 409 -34.97 -47.16 -65.36
CA VAL A 409 -35.78 -46.44 -66.36
C VAL A 409 -34.93 -46.22 -67.62
N GLY A 410 -35.45 -46.55 -68.80
CA GLY A 410 -34.88 -46.11 -70.06
C GLY A 410 -35.73 -45.01 -70.68
N LYS A 411 -35.10 -43.95 -71.17
CA LYS A 411 -35.78 -42.82 -71.82
C LYS A 411 -35.49 -42.72 -73.33
N GLY A 412 -34.66 -43.60 -73.87
CA GLY A 412 -34.19 -43.50 -75.24
C GLY A 412 -33.64 -42.09 -75.53
N ASP A 413 -34.03 -41.53 -76.67
CA ASP A 413 -33.69 -40.20 -77.15
C ASP A 413 -34.74 -39.12 -76.82
N THR A 414 -35.78 -39.47 -76.06
CA THR A 414 -36.96 -38.61 -75.80
C THR A 414 -36.70 -37.43 -74.84
N ALA A 415 -35.52 -37.38 -74.20
CA ALA A 415 -35.14 -36.35 -73.24
C ALA A 415 -33.70 -35.85 -73.48
N PRO A 416 -33.46 -35.10 -74.58
CA PRO A 416 -32.15 -34.53 -74.87
C PRO A 416 -31.85 -33.33 -73.95
N VAL A 417 -30.60 -33.24 -73.49
CA VAL A 417 -30.07 -32.12 -72.70
C VAL A 417 -29.20 -31.17 -73.52
N ALA A 418 -28.86 -31.57 -74.75
CA ALA A 418 -28.05 -30.79 -75.68
C ALA A 418 -28.49 -31.02 -77.14
N ASP A 419 -28.00 -30.18 -78.04
CA ASP A 419 -28.37 -30.23 -79.46
C ASP A 419 -27.87 -31.50 -80.16
N ASN A 420 -28.80 -32.34 -80.64
CA ASN A 420 -28.51 -33.57 -81.37
C ASN A 420 -27.88 -33.34 -82.76
N SER A 421 -27.91 -32.11 -83.29
CA SER A 421 -27.27 -31.79 -84.57
C SER A 421 -25.74 -31.87 -84.49
N THR A 422 -25.17 -31.56 -83.32
CA THR A 422 -23.72 -31.50 -83.10
C THR A 422 -23.17 -32.82 -82.53
N LYS A 423 -21.94 -33.18 -82.89
CA LYS A 423 -21.27 -34.37 -82.33
C LYS A 423 -21.13 -34.28 -80.80
N THR A 424 -20.84 -33.08 -80.29
CA THR A 424 -20.69 -32.78 -78.87
C THR A 424 -22.02 -32.86 -78.12
N GLY A 425 -23.11 -32.34 -78.67
CA GLY A 425 -24.43 -32.44 -78.05
C GLY A 425 -24.98 -33.87 -78.03
N ARG A 426 -24.75 -34.66 -79.10
CA ARG A 426 -25.06 -36.11 -79.07
C ARG A 426 -24.29 -36.85 -77.97
N ALA A 427 -23.02 -36.51 -77.75
CA ALA A 427 -22.21 -37.09 -76.68
C ALA A 427 -22.75 -36.77 -75.27
N GLN A 428 -23.34 -35.58 -75.07
CA GLN A 428 -24.00 -35.21 -73.81
C GLN A 428 -25.36 -35.90 -73.63
N ASN A 429 -26.07 -36.18 -74.73
CA ASN A 429 -27.35 -36.89 -74.69
C ASN A 429 -27.20 -38.39 -74.39
N ARG A 430 -26.10 -39.01 -74.84
CA ARG A 430 -25.70 -40.34 -74.38
C ARG A 430 -25.21 -40.24 -72.94
N ARG A 431 -26.06 -40.55 -71.96
CA ARG A 431 -25.70 -40.47 -70.53
C ARG A 431 -26.49 -41.45 -69.68
N VAL A 432 -25.99 -41.73 -68.48
CA VAL A 432 -26.74 -42.43 -67.43
C VAL A 432 -26.78 -41.55 -66.21
N GLU A 433 -27.98 -41.35 -65.69
CA GLU A 433 -28.22 -40.58 -64.47
C GLU A 433 -28.58 -41.53 -63.34
N ILE A 434 -27.97 -41.33 -62.18
CA ILE A 434 -28.29 -42.04 -60.95
C ILE A 434 -28.83 -40.98 -59.99
N LEU A 435 -30.14 -41.01 -59.77
CA LEU A 435 -30.82 -40.13 -58.81
C LEU A 435 -31.00 -40.89 -57.49
N VAL A 436 -30.52 -40.31 -56.39
CA VAL A 436 -30.73 -40.82 -55.04
C VAL A 436 -31.63 -39.84 -54.31
N VAL A 437 -32.75 -40.33 -53.78
CA VAL A 437 -33.74 -39.56 -53.02
C VAL A 437 -33.81 -40.14 -51.62
N GLU A 438 -33.72 -39.31 -50.59
CA GLU A 438 -33.80 -39.76 -49.19
C GLU A 438 -35.14 -40.41 -48.85
#